data_AF-A0A948BQ38-F1
#
_entry.id   AF-A0A948BQ38-F1
#
_cell.length_a   1.000
_cell.length_b   1.000
_cell.length_c   1.000
_cell.angle_alpha   90.00
_cell.angle_beta   90.00
_cell.angle_gamma   90.00
#
_symmetry.space_group_name_H-M   'P 1'
#
loop_
_entity.id
_entity.type
_entity.pdbx_description
1 polymer ?
#
loop_
_entity_poly.entity_id
_entity_poly.type
_entity_poly.pdbx_seq_one_letter_code
_entity_poly.pdbx_strand_id
1 'polypeptide(L)'
;MKELKDVMSSVKACEGSNKEVSFDAATSRVAALIMAAKRKKKKVIIVGNGGSSSIANHIATDVLKNCKIPALSFSDSSLITC
;
A
#
# COMPACT_ATOMS: atom_id res chain seq x y z
N MET A 1 12.06 -22.10 11.55
CA MET A 1 10.65 -21.63 11.45
C MET A 1 10.18 -20.75 12.61
N LYS A 2 10.81 -20.75 13.81
CA LYS A 2 10.42 -19.84 14.91
C LYS A 2 10.64 -18.37 14.56
N GLU A 3 11.83 -18.01 14.06
CA GLU A 3 12.18 -16.61 13.72
C GLU A 3 11.20 -15.94 12.75
N LEU A 4 10.75 -16.64 11.70
CA LEU A 4 9.80 -16.06 10.75
C LEU A 4 8.43 -15.81 11.38
N LYS A 5 7.96 -16.70 12.26
CA LYS A 5 6.69 -16.52 12.99
C LYS A 5 6.78 -15.34 13.94
N ASP A 6 7.92 -15.15 14.60
CA ASP A 6 8.15 -14.04 15.51
C ASP A 6 8.17 -12.70 14.74
N VAL A 7 8.84 -12.65 13.59
CA VAL A 7 8.85 -11.47 12.71
C VAL A 7 7.44 -11.15 12.21
N MET A 8 6.68 -12.14 11.75
CA MET A 8 5.30 -11.91 11.29
C MET A 8 4.39 -11.42 12.42
N SER A 9 4.64 -11.85 13.66
CA SER A 9 3.89 -11.39 14.84
C SER A 9 4.20 -9.95 15.23
N SER A 10 5.35 -9.41 14.79
CA SER A 10 5.72 -8.02 15.05
C SER A 10 5.08 -7.00 14.11
N VAL A 11 4.42 -7.47 13.04
CA VAL A 11 3.79 -6.60 12.03
C VAL A 11 2.58 -5.90 12.65
N LYS A 12 2.59 -4.56 12.58
CA LYS A 12 1.48 -3.72 13.03
C LYS A 12 0.80 -3.06 11.84
N ALA A 13 -0.52 -3.00 11.89
CA ALA A 13 -1.32 -2.23 10.94
C ALA A 13 -2.17 -1.22 11.70
N CYS A 14 -2.23 0.01 11.20
CA CYS A 14 -2.98 1.09 11.83
C CYS A 14 -3.90 1.79 10.82
N GLU A 15 -5.06 2.26 11.30
CA GLU A 15 -5.97 3.12 10.54
C GLU A 15 -6.13 4.47 11.26
N GLY A 16 -6.09 5.58 10.51
CA GLY A 16 -6.36 6.92 11.03
C GLY A 16 -5.41 7.36 12.16
N SER A 17 -5.98 7.85 13.27
CA SER A 17 -5.28 8.33 14.48
C SER A 17 -4.62 7.20 15.30
N ASN A 18 -3.87 6.33 14.63
CA ASN A 18 -3.09 5.24 15.21
C ASN A 18 -3.92 4.12 15.87
N LYS A 19 -5.14 3.87 15.37
CA LYS A 19 -5.94 2.72 15.81
C LYS A 19 -5.34 1.44 15.23
N GLU A 20 -4.81 0.57 16.09
CA GLU A 20 -4.28 -0.73 15.68
C GLU A 20 -5.42 -1.63 15.18
N VAL A 21 -5.17 -2.32 14.06
CA VAL A 21 -6.10 -3.23 13.41
C VAL A 21 -5.36 -4.52 13.06
N SER A 22 -6.06 -5.65 13.05
CA SER A 22 -5.44 -6.91 12.63
C SER A 22 -4.97 -6.83 11.19
N PHE A 23 -3.89 -7.55 10.86
CA PHE A 23 -3.32 -7.54 9.52
C PHE A 23 -4.34 -7.98 8.44
N ASP A 24 -5.15 -9.00 8.74
CA ASP A 24 -6.21 -9.48 7.85
C ASP A 24 -7.30 -8.41 7.60
N ALA A 25 -7.74 -7.73 8.67
CA ALA A 25 -8.71 -6.65 8.54
C ALA A 25 -8.12 -5.46 7.75
N ALA A 26 -6.85 -5.13 7.98
CA ALA A 26 -6.16 -4.03 7.30
C ALA A 26 -6.04 -4.29 5.80
N THR A 27 -5.59 -5.48 5.39
CA THR A 27 -5.45 -5.85 3.98
C THR A 27 -6.80 -5.86 3.26
N SER A 28 -7.83 -6.45 3.88
CA SER A 28 -9.21 -6.41 3.38
C SER A 28 -9.72 -4.98 3.21
N ARG A 29 -9.41 -4.10 4.16
CA ARG A 29 -9.81 -2.70 4.14
C ARG A 29 -9.13 -1.92 3.02
N VAL A 30 -7.82 -2.11 2.84
CA VAL A 30 -7.04 -1.49 1.75
C VAL A 30 -7.59 -1.91 0.39
N ALA A 31 -7.89 -3.20 0.19
CA ALA A 31 -8.50 -3.69 -1.04
C ALA A 31 -9.85 -3.00 -1.32
N ALA A 32 -10.71 -2.87 -0.31
CA ALA A 32 -11.99 -2.17 -0.42
C ALA A 32 -11.82 -0.68 -0.78
N LEU A 33 -10.83 -0.01 -0.21
CA LEU A 33 -10.51 1.40 -0.51
C LEU A 33 -10.03 1.58 -1.95
N ILE A 34 -9.14 0.70 -2.43
CA ILE A 34 -8.67 0.72 -3.82
C ILE A 34 -9.84 0.52 -4.78
N MET A 35 -10.72 -0.46 -4.53
CA MET A 35 -11.91 -0.67 -5.36
C MET A 35 -12.87 0.53 -5.31
N ALA A 36 -13.02 1.17 -4.14
CA ALA A 36 -13.84 2.37 -4.00
C ALA A 36 -13.26 3.55 -4.79
N ALA A 37 -11.93 3.70 -4.81
CA ALA A 37 -11.26 4.72 -5.62
C ALA A 37 -11.56 4.53 -7.12
N LYS A 38 -11.52 3.28 -7.61
CA LYS A 38 -11.91 2.94 -8.99
C LYS A 38 -13.34 3.39 -9.32
N ARG A 39 -14.31 3.01 -8.48
CA ARG A 39 -15.72 3.38 -8.69
C ARG A 39 -15.94 4.89 -8.69
N LYS A 40 -15.18 5.61 -7.87
CA LYS A 40 -15.26 7.07 -7.75
C LYS A 40 -14.36 7.82 -8.73
N LYS A 41 -13.72 7.12 -9.69
CA LYS A 41 -12.73 7.68 -10.64
C LYS A 41 -11.64 8.52 -9.95
N LYS A 42 -11.20 8.07 -8.76
CA LYS A 42 -10.12 8.70 -7.98
C LYS A 42 -8.80 7.98 -8.24
N LYS A 43 -7.71 8.64 -7.85
CA LYS A 43 -6.37 8.05 -7.82
C LYS A 43 -6.03 7.45 -6.47
N VAL A 44 -5.13 6.46 -6.47
CA VAL A 44 -4.53 5.86 -5.27
C VAL A 44 -3.10 6.38 -5.14
N ILE A 45 -2.69 6.78 -3.94
CA ILE A 45 -1.31 7.17 -3.65
C ILE A 45 -0.79 6.22 -2.58
N ILE A 46 0.35 5.59 -2.85
CA ILE A 46 0.99 4.65 -1.93
C ILE A 46 2.33 5.24 -1.52
N VAL A 47 2.61 5.27 -0.22
CA VAL A 47 3.81 5.91 0.32
C VAL A 47 4.52 4.92 1.22
N GLY A 48 5.84 4.89 1.14
CA GLY A 48 6.71 4.12 2.01
C GLY A 48 8.04 4.82 2.16
N ASN A 49 8.73 4.59 3.28
CA ASN A 49 10.04 5.18 3.59
C ASN A 49 11.15 4.12 3.53
N GLY A 50 12.36 4.52 3.12
CA GLY A 50 13.53 3.63 3.05
C GLY A 50 13.29 2.45 2.08
N GLY A 51 13.61 1.22 2.50
CA GLY A 51 13.34 0.03 1.67
C GLY A 51 11.87 -0.17 1.31
N SER A 52 10.94 0.35 2.13
CA SER A 52 9.50 0.29 1.83
C SER A 52 9.08 1.21 0.69
N SER A 53 9.90 2.19 0.31
CA SER A 53 9.66 3.05 -0.85
C SER A 53 9.63 2.25 -2.16
N SER A 54 10.53 1.27 -2.32
CA SER A 54 10.55 0.37 -3.47
C SER A 54 9.31 -0.52 -3.53
N ILE A 55 8.86 -1.01 -2.36
CA ILE A 55 7.63 -1.81 -2.24
C ILE A 55 6.42 -0.96 -2.62
N ALA A 56 6.33 0.27 -2.08
CA ALA A 56 5.25 1.20 -2.42
C ALA A 56 5.21 1.48 -3.93
N ASN A 57 6.36 1.60 -4.58
CA ASN A 57 6.43 1.83 -6.01
C ASN A 57 5.95 0.64 -6.85
N HIS A 58 6.35 -0.57 -6.45
CA HIS A 58 5.89 -1.79 -7.10
C HIS A 58 4.37 -1.93 -7.01
N ILE A 59 3.81 -1.76 -5.80
CA ILE A 59 2.36 -1.86 -5.60
C ILE A 59 1.63 -0.76 -6.40
N ALA A 60 2.16 0.47 -6.46
CA ALA A 60 1.55 1.53 -7.26
C ALA A 60 1.50 1.14 -8.75
N THR A 61 2.58 0.55 -9.26
CA THR A 61 2.65 0.03 -10.62
C THR A 61 1.64 -1.10 -10.86
N ASP A 62 1.49 -2.02 -9.92
CA ASP A 62 0.52 -3.13 -10.01
C ASP A 62 -0.92 -2.61 -10.02
N VAL A 63 -1.25 -1.66 -9.14
CA VAL A 63 -2.58 -1.04 -9.09
C VAL A 63 -2.88 -0.29 -10.39
N LEU A 64 -1.88 0.39 -10.97
CA LEU A 64 -2.01 1.07 -12.25
C LEU A 64 -2.24 0.08 -13.40
N LYS A 65 -1.35 -0.90 -13.56
CA LYS A 65 -1.35 -1.81 -14.71
C LYS A 65 -2.43 -2.89 -14.61
N ASN A 66 -2.56 -3.52 -13.46
CA ASN A 66 -3.42 -4.69 -13.28
C ASN A 66 -4.84 -4.31 -12.89
N CYS A 67 -5.00 -3.33 -11.98
CA CYS A 67 -6.34 -2.89 -11.56
C CYS A 67 -6.93 -1.81 -12.48
N LYS A 68 -6.12 -1.19 -13.37
CA LYS A 68 -6.49 -0.07 -14.24
C LYS A 68 -7.02 1.13 -13.44
N ILE A 69 -6.36 1.43 -12.32
CA ILE A 69 -6.70 2.56 -11.44
C ILE A 69 -5.51 3.50 -11.44
N PRO A 70 -5.68 4.81 -11.69
CA PRO A 70 -4.58 5.76 -11.58
C PRO A 70 -3.90 5.63 -10.21
N ALA A 71 -2.64 5.20 -10.17
CA ALA A 71 -1.89 4.98 -8.94
C ALA A 71 -0.45 5.44 -9.09
N LEU A 72 0.12 6.01 -8.03
CA LEU A 72 1.50 6.45 -7.99
C LEU A 72 2.10 6.32 -6.59
N SER A 73 3.43 6.31 -6.53
CA SER A 73 4.21 6.49 -5.31
C SER A 73 5.03 7.78 -5.41
N PHE A 74 5.15 8.51 -4.30
CA PHE A 74 6.02 9.70 -4.24
C PHE A 74 7.51 9.35 -4.29
N SER A 75 7.86 8.07 -4.19
CA SER A 75 9.24 7.62 -4.26
C SER A 75 9.64 7.14 -5.65
N ASP A 76 8.76 7.21 -6.66
CA ASP A 76 9.15 6.91 -8.04
C ASP A 76 10.00 8.06 -8.59
N SER A 77 11.31 7.82 -8.69
CA SER A 77 12.26 8.81 -9.23
C SER A 77 11.91 9.23 -10.66
N SER A 78 11.32 8.33 -11.45
CA SER A 78 10.94 8.57 -12.84
C SER A 78 9.75 9.53 -12.96
N LEU A 79 8.97 9.70 -11.87
CA LEU A 79 7.89 10.67 -11.78
C LEU A 79 8.35 12.02 -11.21
N ILE A 80 9.50 12.07 -10.51
CA ILE A 80 10.04 13.28 -9.90
C ILE A 80 10.94 14.06 -10.86
N THR A 81 11.72 13.37 -11.68
CA THR A 81 12.58 13.99 -12.69
C THR A 81 12.09 13.62 -14.09
N CYS A 82 11.76 14.64 -14.87
CA CYS A 82 11.49 14.53 -16.31
C CYS A 82 12.75 14.91 -17.11
#